data_AF-A0A536E0X1-F1
#
_entry.id   AF-A0A536E0X1-F1
#
_cell.length_a   1.000
_cell.length_b   1.000
_cell.length_c   1.000
_cell.angle_alpha   90.00
_cell.angle_beta   90.00
_cell.angle_gamma   90.00
#
_symmetry.space_group_name_H-M   'P 1'
#
loop_
_entity.id
_entity.type
_entity.pdbx_description
1 polymer ?
#
loop_
_entity_poly.entity_id
_entity_poly.type
_entity_poly.pdbx_seq_one_letter_code
_entity_poly.pdbx_strand_id
1 'polypeptide(L)'
;MTRLDAAAAHPLLPTFALILLVYLTCLGGVLAAKLAWRGRSSYWLAVLGAFFFLIGTLWGRGYLSGGASFTFGAAGIVLAVFGVALDLIFGQPPGPAAAE
;
A
#
# COMPACT_ATOMS: atom_id res chain seq x y z
N MET A 1 36.69 7.40 2.02
CA MET A 1 35.84 6.20 1.96
C MET A 1 34.52 6.56 2.61
N THR A 2 33.58 6.94 1.77
CA THR A 2 32.33 7.63 2.11
C THR A 2 31.29 6.61 2.55
N ARG A 3 30.39 6.97 3.47
CA ARG A 3 29.30 6.12 4.01
C ARG A 3 28.45 5.36 2.96
N LEU A 4 28.55 5.75 1.68
CA LEU A 4 28.05 5.03 0.52
C LEU A 4 28.59 3.58 0.40
N ASP A 5 29.84 3.33 0.78
CA ASP A 5 30.45 1.99 0.72
C ASP A 5 29.91 1.04 1.81
N ALA A 6 29.52 1.59 2.97
CA ALA A 6 28.96 0.80 4.07
C ALA A 6 27.52 0.32 3.78
N ALA A 7 26.75 1.10 3.02
CA ALA A 7 25.41 0.68 2.55
C ALA A 7 25.49 -0.44 1.51
N ALA A 8 26.59 -0.52 0.75
CA ALA A 8 26.87 -1.62 -0.18
C ALA A 8 27.32 -2.91 0.54
N ALA A 9 27.91 -2.80 1.73
CA ALA A 9 28.41 -3.94 2.52
C ALA A 9 27.32 -4.69 3.31
N HIS A 10 26.18 -4.05 3.60
CA HIS A 10 25.07 -4.68 4.35
C HIS A 10 23.70 -4.38 3.73
N PRO A 11 23.27 -5.15 2.71
CA PRO A 11 21.93 -5.01 2.10
C PRO A 11 20.77 -5.39 3.04
N LEU A 12 21.04 -5.74 4.29
CA LEU A 12 20.05 -6.18 5.26
C LEU A 12 19.03 -5.07 5.57
N LEU A 13 19.49 -3.84 5.83
CA LEU A 13 18.59 -2.73 6.18
C LEU A 13 17.56 -2.41 5.08
N PRO A 14 17.96 -2.18 3.81
CA PRO A 14 16.98 -1.94 2.75
C PRO A 14 16.09 -3.17 2.49
N THR A 15 16.60 -4.39 2.71
CA THR A 15 15.81 -5.62 2.58
C THR A 15 14.75 -5.72 3.68
N PHE A 16 15.10 -5.50 4.95
CA PHE A 16 14.14 -5.47 6.05
C PHE A 16 13.11 -4.36 5.89
N ALA A 17 13.53 -3.17 5.42
CA ALA A 17 12.62 -2.08 5.12
C ALA A 17 11.61 -2.46 4.03
N LEU A 18 12.06 -3.13 2.96
CA LEU A 18 11.18 -3.61 1.89
C LEU A 18 10.22 -4.70 2.39
N ILE A 19 10.70 -5.65 3.19
CA ILE A 19 9.85 -6.69 3.80
C ILE A 19 8.76 -6.05 4.67
N LEU A 20 9.13 -5.11 5.54
CA LEU A 20 8.19 -4.39 6.39
C LEU A 20 7.18 -3.60 5.56
N LEU A 21 7.63 -2.89 4.53
CA LEU A 21 6.77 -2.11 3.64
C LEU A 21 5.74 -3.00 2.92
N VAL A 22 6.17 -4.13 2.36
CA VAL A 22 5.29 -5.11 1.71
C VAL A 22 4.30 -5.68 2.73
N TYR A 23 4.77 -6.06 3.92
CA TYR A 23 3.92 -6.58 4.98
C TYR A 23 2.82 -5.58 5.39
N LEU A 24 3.19 -4.32 5.64
CA LEU A 24 2.25 -3.26 5.99
C LEU A 24 1.25 -2.99 4.85
N THR A 25 1.71 -3.04 3.60
CA THR A 25 0.82 -2.87 2.43
C THR A 25 -0.19 -4.00 2.35
N CYS A 26 0.24 -5.26 2.52
CA CYS A 26 -0.65 -6.42 2.54
C CYS A 26 -1.66 -6.32 3.69
N LEU A 27 -1.20 -5.98 4.90
CA LEU A 27 -2.07 -5.81 6.06
C LEU A 27 -3.10 -4.69 5.83
N GLY A 28 -2.66 -3.53 5.31
CA GLY A 28 -3.54 -2.44 4.92
C GLY A 28 -4.55 -2.84 3.84
N GLY A 29 -4.12 -3.59 2.82
CA GLY A 29 -4.99 -4.12 1.77
C GLY A 29 -6.05 -5.09 2.31
N VAL A 30 -5.68 -6.00 3.22
CA VAL A 30 -6.62 -6.92 3.88
C VAL A 30 -7.64 -6.15 4.73
N LEU A 31 -7.20 -5.14 5.49
CA LEU A 31 -8.10 -4.27 6.24
C LEU A 31 -9.06 -3.50 5.33
N ALA A 32 -8.55 -2.93 4.24
CA ALA A 32 -9.36 -2.25 3.23
C ALA A 32 -10.40 -3.21 2.61
N ALA A 33 -10.00 -4.44 2.27
CA ALA A 33 -10.91 -5.44 1.74
C ALA A 33 -12.02 -5.81 2.74
N LYS A 34 -11.66 -5.99 4.02
CA LYS A 34 -12.64 -6.23 5.10
C LYS A 34 -13.63 -5.07 5.23
N LEU A 35 -13.16 -3.83 5.16
CA LEU A 35 -14.03 -2.64 5.23
C LEU A 35 -14.93 -2.52 4.00
N ALA A 36 -14.39 -2.82 2.81
CA ALA A 36 -15.14 -2.87 1.57
C ALA A 36 -16.27 -3.91 1.62
N TRP A 37 -15.99 -5.10 2.16
CA TRP A 37 -17.00 -6.16 2.36
C TRP A 37 -18.04 -5.82 3.41
N ARG A 38 -17.71 -4.97 4.39
CA ARG A 38 -18.65 -4.42 5.37
C ARG A 38 -19.53 -3.29 4.81
N GLY A 39 -19.48 -3.04 3.50
CA GLY A 39 -20.34 -2.07 2.82
C GLY A 39 -19.70 -0.70 2.56
N ARG A 40 -18.45 -0.47 2.99
CA ARG A 40 -17.72 0.77 2.65
C ARG A 40 -17.01 0.62 1.31
N SER A 41 -17.79 0.69 0.22
CA SER A 41 -17.34 0.40 -1.15
C SER A 41 -16.13 1.24 -1.62
N SER A 42 -15.94 2.44 -1.08
CA SER A 42 -14.77 3.30 -1.35
C SER A 42 -13.44 2.64 -1.03
N TYR A 43 -13.37 1.70 -0.06
CA TYR A 43 -12.14 0.96 0.24
C TYR A 43 -11.71 0.00 -0.87
N TRP A 44 -12.54 -0.31 -1.86
CA TRP A 44 -12.08 -1.05 -3.05
C TRP A 44 -10.99 -0.29 -3.81
N LEU A 45 -11.00 1.04 -3.77
CA LEU A 45 -9.93 1.87 -4.32
C LEU A 45 -8.62 1.67 -3.53
N ALA A 46 -8.70 1.51 -2.21
CA ALA A 46 -7.54 1.21 -1.38
C ALA A 46 -7.01 -0.21 -1.57
N VAL A 47 -7.88 -1.20 -1.83
CA VAL A 47 -7.46 -2.55 -2.24
C VAL A 47 -6.73 -2.50 -3.58
N LEU A 48 -7.30 -1.81 -4.57
CA LEU A 48 -6.68 -1.66 -5.89
C LEU A 48 -5.37 -0.86 -5.81
N GLY A 49 -5.30 0.13 -4.92
CA GLY A 49 -4.11 0.92 -4.65
C GLY A 49 -2.99 0.09 -4.04
N ALA A 50 -3.31 -0.74 -3.04
CA ALA A 50 -2.37 -1.69 -2.46
C ALA A 50 -1.83 -2.68 -3.50
N PHE A 51 -2.69 -3.17 -4.38
CA PHE A 51 -2.29 -4.06 -5.48
C PHE A 51 -1.30 -3.39 -6.44
N PHE A 52 -1.61 -2.18 -6.93
CA PHE A 52 -0.68 -1.44 -7.80
C PHE A 52 0.64 -1.10 -7.11
N PHE A 53 0.59 -0.73 -5.83
CA PHE A 53 1.80 -0.46 -5.06
C PHE A 53 2.69 -1.72 -4.94
N LEU A 54 2.10 -2.88 -4.69
CA LEU A 54 2.83 -4.16 -4.65
C LEU A 54 3.45 -4.51 -6.00
N ILE A 55 2.75 -4.27 -7.12
CA ILE A 55 3.33 -4.45 -8.46
C ILE A 55 4.54 -3.53 -8.65
N GLY A 56 4.39 -2.23 -8.37
CA GLY A 56 5.47 -1.26 -8.53
C GLY A 56 6.70 -1.59 -7.68
N THR A 57 6.49 -2.04 -6.44
CA THR A 57 7.56 -2.35 -5.49
C THR A 57 8.24 -3.69 -5.71
N LEU A 58 7.50 -4.76 -6.03
CA LEU A 58 8.04 -6.11 -6.19
C LEU A 58 8.56 -6.35 -7.61
N TRP A 59 7.82 -5.94 -8.63
CA TRP A 59 8.17 -6.22 -10.03
C TRP A 59 9.12 -5.18 -10.62
N GLY A 60 9.35 -4.07 -9.92
CA GLY A 60 10.32 -3.05 -10.35
C GLY A 60 11.78 -3.48 -10.31
N ARG A 61 12.14 -4.51 -9.53
CA ARG A 61 13.51 -5.03 -9.45
C ARG A 61 13.79 -6.13 -10.48
N GLY A 62 13.38 -5.94 -11.73
CA GLY A 62 13.81 -6.82 -12.84
C GLY A 62 12.80 -7.07 -13.95
N TYR A 63 11.51 -6.79 -13.74
CA TYR A 63 10.46 -7.05 -14.73
C TYR A 63 9.86 -5.78 -15.37
N LEU A 64 9.98 -4.63 -14.70
CA LEU A 64 9.44 -3.35 -15.16
C LEU A 64 10.56 -2.31 -15.34
N SER A 65 10.34 -1.36 -16.26
CA SER A 65 11.20 -0.18 -16.35
C SER A 65 11.06 0.67 -15.09
N GLY A 66 12.11 1.40 -14.70
CA GLY A 66 12.08 2.23 -13.49
C GLY A 66 10.93 3.25 -13.48
N GLY A 67 10.58 3.79 -14.66
CA GLY A 67 9.43 4.68 -14.82
C GLY A 67 8.08 3.98 -14.59
N ALA A 68 7.90 2.75 -15.08
CA ALA A 68 6.69 1.97 -14.83
C ALA A 68 6.54 1.62 -13.34
N SER A 69 7.63 1.20 -12.68
CA SER A 69 7.64 0.89 -11.25
C SER A 69 7.25 2.09 -10.39
N PHE A 70 7.83 3.25 -10.70
CA PHE A 70 7.47 4.51 -10.04
C PHE A 70 6.00 4.86 -10.26
N THR A 71 5.50 4.73 -11.48
CA THR A 71 4.11 5.05 -11.83
C THR A 71 3.13 4.16 -11.05
N PHE A 72 3.35 2.84 -11.03
CA PHE A 72 2.51 1.92 -10.26
C PHE A 72 2.58 2.18 -8.75
N GLY A 73 3.77 2.47 -8.22
CA GLY A 73 3.94 2.86 -6.82
C GLY A 73 3.15 4.13 -6.46
N ALA A 74 3.35 5.20 -7.24
CA ALA A 74 2.68 6.48 -7.00
C ALA A 74 1.16 6.38 -7.19
N ALA A 75 0.71 5.75 -8.28
CA ALA A 75 -0.71 5.54 -8.55
C ALA A 75 -1.37 4.70 -7.45
N GLY A 76 -0.67 3.66 -6.96
CA GLY A 76 -1.13 2.83 -5.86
C GLY A 76 -1.37 3.63 -4.58
N ILE A 77 -0.42 4.49 -4.20
CA ILE A 77 -0.55 5.37 -3.03
C ILE A 77 -1.72 6.35 -3.22
N VAL A 78 -1.77 7.05 -4.34
CA VAL A 78 -2.82 8.06 -4.61
C VAL A 78 -4.20 7.42 -4.54
N LEU A 79 -4.38 6.25 -5.16
CA LEU A 79 -5.66 5.56 -5.17
C LEU A 79 -6.08 5.11 -3.76
N ALA A 80 -5.13 4.63 -2.96
CA ALA A 80 -5.41 4.24 -1.59
C ALA A 80 -5.78 5.41 -0.69
N VAL A 81 -5.03 6.52 -0.77
CA VAL A 81 -5.35 7.75 -0.04
C VAL A 81 -6.71 8.29 -0.47
N PHE A 82 -7.00 8.28 -1.77
CA PHE A 82 -8.26 8.76 -2.31
C PHE A 82 -9.46 7.92 -1.84
N GLY A 83 -9.34 6.58 -1.86
CA GLY A 83 -10.38 5.70 -1.35
C GLY A 83 -10.70 5.94 0.12
N VAL A 84 -9.66 6.11 0.95
CA VAL A 84 -9.82 6.45 2.37
C VAL A 84 -10.44 7.83 2.54
N ALA A 85 -9.98 8.83 1.79
CA ALA A 85 -10.54 10.19 1.85
C ALA A 85 -12.03 10.22 1.48
N LEU A 86 -12.44 9.47 0.45
CA LEU A 86 -13.85 9.35 0.07
C LEU A 86 -14.68 8.75 1.21
N ASP A 87 -14.17 7.73 1.89
CA ASP A 87 -14.85 7.16 3.07
C ASP A 87 -14.95 8.16 4.22
N LEU A 88 -13.92 9.00 4.44
CA LEU A 88 -13.96 10.02 5.50
C LEU A 88 -14.93 11.17 5.19
N ILE A 89 -15.09 11.52 3.91
CA ILE A 89 -15.95 12.64 3.48
C ILE A 89 -17.42 12.18 3.32
N PHE A 90 -17.64 11.00 2.75
CA PHE A 90 -18.97 10.52 2.34
C PHE A 90 -19.43 9.27 3.08
N GLY A 91 -18.56 8.63 3.85
CA GLY A 91 -18.90 7.42 4.58
C GLY A 91 -19.91 7.70 5.69
N GLN A 92 -20.83 6.76 5.88
CA GLN A 92 -21.76 6.80 7.01
C GLN A 92 -20.96 6.71 8.33
N PRO A 93 -21.33 7.46 9.38
CA PRO A 93 -20.74 7.27 10.69
C PRO A 93 -20.91 5.80 11.10
N PRO A 94 -19.95 5.19 11.82
CA PRO A 94 -20.13 3.84 12.32
C PRO A 94 -21.43 3.81 13.13
N GLY A 95 -22.44 3.10 12.62
CA GLY A 95 -23.68 2.86 13.35
C GLY A 95 -23.34 2.21 14.69
N PRO A 96 -24.19 2.38 15.73
CA PRO A 96 -23.94 1.81 17.04
C PRO A 96 -23.60 0.34 16.86
N ALA A 97 -22.41 -0.05 17.32
CA ALA A 97 -21.99 -1.44 17.32
C ALA A 97 -23.13 -2.23 17.95
N ALA A 98 -23.77 -3.09 17.17
CA ALA A 98 -24.77 -3.99 17.71
C ALA A 98 -24.07 -4.76 18.82
N ALA A 99 -24.49 -4.49 20.05
CA ALA A 99 -24.09 -5.24 21.22
C ALA A 99 -24.72 -6.63 21.06
N GLU A 100 -23.92 -7.58 20.60
CA GLU A 100 -24.17 -9.01 20.73
C GLU A 100 -23.02 -9.63 21.54
#